data_AF-A0A0L6UGZ2-F1
#
_entry.id   AF-A0A0L6UGZ2-F1
#
_cell.length_a   1.000
_cell.length_b   1.000
_cell.length_c   1.000
_cell.angle_alpha   90.00
_cell.angle_beta   90.00
_cell.angle_gamma   90.00
#
_symmetry.space_group_name_H-M   'P 1'
#
loop_
_entity.id
_entity.type
_entity.pdbx_description
1 polymer ?
#
loop_
_entity_poly.entity_id
_entity_poly.type
_entity_poly.pdbx_seq_one_letter_code
_entity_poly.pdbx_strand_id
1 'polypeptide(L)'
;MVSDKELFTSLDETENGMINTSCGSNTLEIKGKGSIAVSYRKKPLVFHNVLLVPKISVNLLSLRQLLIENCNVQFNLNQFTVSKNDETYFEGHYHNKILVINLEKAKNHSHLSQAENLHKSLGQ
;
A
#
# COMPACT_ATOMS: atom_id res chain seq x y z
N MET A 1 0.05 -0.16 6.43
CA MET A 1 -1.27 -0.01 7.07
C MET A 1 -1.98 1.12 6.39
N VAL A 2 -3.25 0.93 6.04
CA VAL A 2 -4.05 1.97 5.39
C VAL A 2 -5.44 2.04 6.01
N SER A 3 -6.06 3.21 5.97
CA SER A 3 -7.45 3.40 6.40
C SER A 3 -8.47 3.09 5.30
N ASP A 4 -8.12 3.39 4.05
CA ASP A 4 -9.02 3.26 2.91
C ASP A 4 -9.07 1.81 2.38
N LYS A 5 -10.25 1.21 2.50
CA LYS A 5 -10.54 -0.14 2.01
C LYS A 5 -10.50 -0.23 0.48
N GLU A 6 -10.77 0.86 -0.25
CA GLU A 6 -10.80 0.85 -1.71
C GLU A 6 -9.42 0.80 -2.37
N LEU A 7 -8.34 0.92 -1.57
CA LEU A 7 -6.97 0.75 -2.06
C LEU A 7 -6.60 -0.74 -2.25
N PHE A 8 -7.35 -1.65 -1.65
CA PHE A 8 -7.06 -3.07 -1.70
C PHE A 8 -7.50 -3.69 -3.02
N THR A 9 -6.59 -4.44 -3.64
CA THR A 9 -6.90 -5.33 -4.77
C THR A 9 -7.30 -6.73 -4.29
N SER A 10 -6.83 -7.12 -3.11
CA SER A 10 -7.29 -8.29 -2.37
C SER A 10 -7.32 -7.96 -0.88
N LEU A 11 -8.38 -8.36 -0.18
CA LEU A 11 -8.56 -8.14 1.24
C LEU A 11 -9.20 -9.38 1.87
N ASP A 12 -8.52 -9.92 2.87
CA ASP A 12 -9.06 -10.92 3.78
C ASP A 12 -9.51 -10.23 5.07
N GLU A 13 -10.82 -10.27 5.34
CA GLU A 13 -11.46 -9.66 6.50
C GLU A 13 -11.55 -10.61 7.70
N THR A 14 -11.10 -11.86 7.54
CA THR A 14 -11.06 -12.82 8.66
C THR A 14 -9.93 -12.49 9.64
N GLU A 15 -8.88 -11.84 9.14
CA GLU A 15 -7.75 -11.34 9.91
C GLU A 15 -8.16 -10.14 10.77
N ASN A 16 -8.24 -10.35 12.08
CA ASN A 16 -8.64 -9.34 13.06
C ASN A 16 -7.61 -9.23 14.18
N GLY A 17 -7.48 -8.04 14.76
CA GLY A 17 -6.50 -7.82 15.83
C GLY A 17 -6.52 -6.38 16.35
N MET A 18 -5.72 -6.13 17.39
CA MET A 18 -5.62 -4.82 18.03
C MET A 18 -4.17 -4.34 18.02
N ILE A 19 -3.98 -3.06 17.72
CA ILE A 19 -2.68 -2.40 17.72
C ILE A 19 -2.67 -1.41 18.87
N ASN A 20 -1.72 -1.59 19.78
CA ASN A 20 -1.47 -0.63 20.85
C ASN A 20 -0.75 0.57 20.26
N THR A 21 -1.33 1.76 20.42
CA THR A 21 -0.62 3.01 20.09
C THR A 21 0.19 3.45 21.31
N SER A 22 1.28 4.19 21.09
CA SER A 22 2.10 4.74 22.18
C SER A 22 1.38 5.83 23.00
N CYS A 23 0.15 6.20 22.63
CA CYS A 23 -0.67 7.21 23.28
C CYS A 23 -1.65 6.62 24.32
N GLY A 24 -1.15 5.78 25.24
CA GLY A 24 -1.94 5.27 26.37
C GLY A 24 -2.95 4.19 25.97
N SER A 25 -4.22 4.35 26.38
CA SER A 25 -5.31 3.37 26.21
C SER A 25 -5.89 3.30 24.79
N ASN A 26 -5.36 4.08 23.84
CA ASN A 26 -5.86 4.07 22.47
C ASN A 26 -5.33 2.85 21.71
N THR A 27 -6.24 1.94 21.40
CA THR A 27 -6.01 0.79 20.54
C THR A 27 -6.68 1.01 19.18
N LEU A 28 -6.02 0.58 18.12
CA LEU A 28 -6.57 0.60 16.77
C LEU A 28 -6.92 -0.82 16.34
N GLU A 29 -8.13 -0.98 15.81
CA GLU A 29 -8.65 -2.26 15.34
C GLU A 29 -8.15 -2.55 13.91
N ILE A 30 -7.59 -3.73 13.71
CA ILE A 30 -7.31 -4.31 12.41
C ILE A 30 -8.57 -5.02 11.94
N LYS A 31 -9.04 -4.68 10.74
CA LYS A 31 -10.25 -5.25 10.11
C LYS A 31 -9.97 -6.09 8.87
N GLY A 32 -8.71 -6.44 8.67
CA GLY A 32 -8.30 -7.27 7.57
C GLY A 32 -6.85 -7.06 7.17
N LYS A 33 -6.42 -7.95 6.29
CA LYS A 33 -5.07 -7.97 5.72
C LYS A 33 -5.15 -8.30 4.24
N GLY A 34 -4.31 -7.66 3.44
CA GLY A 34 -4.42 -7.81 2.00
C GLY A 34 -3.26 -7.22 1.21
N SER A 35 -3.49 -7.05 -0.08
CA SER A 35 -2.57 -6.37 -0.99
C SER A 35 -3.21 -5.10 -1.55
N ILE A 36 -2.40 -4.05 -1.68
CA ILE A 36 -2.81 -2.79 -2.33
C ILE A 36 -1.97 -2.56 -3.58
N ALA A 37 -2.58 -1.98 -4.61
CA ALA A 37 -1.89 -1.54 -5.81
C ALA A 37 -1.94 -0.01 -5.90
N VAL A 38 -0.76 0.60 -6.01
CA VAL A 38 -0.58 2.04 -6.14
C VAL A 38 0.37 2.33 -7.29
N SER A 39 0.62 3.59 -7.56
CA SER A 39 1.54 4.03 -8.62
C SER A 39 2.44 5.13 -8.10
N TYR A 40 3.73 5.00 -8.40
CA TYR A 40 4.73 6.03 -8.11
C TYR A 40 5.30 6.52 -9.43
N ARG A 41 5.12 7.82 -9.75
CA ARG A 41 5.56 8.40 -11.05
C ARG A 41 5.16 7.53 -12.26
N LYS A 42 3.90 7.07 -12.30
CA LYS A 42 3.33 6.14 -13.31
C LYS A 42 3.89 4.71 -13.33
N LYS A 43 4.83 4.36 -12.44
CA LYS A 43 5.26 2.98 -12.25
C LYS A 43 4.32 2.28 -11.26
N PRO A 44 3.71 1.13 -11.63
CA PRO A 44 2.85 0.40 -10.71
C PRO A 44 3.69 -0.21 -9.57
N LEU A 45 3.15 -0.15 -8.35
CA LEU A 45 3.73 -0.73 -7.15
C LEU A 45 2.67 -1.58 -6.46
N VAL A 46 3.08 -2.73 -5.95
CA VAL A 46 2.21 -3.60 -5.16
C VAL A 46 2.83 -3.76 -3.78
N PHE A 47 2.04 -3.50 -2.75
CA PHE A 47 2.43 -3.78 -1.37
C PHE A 47 1.58 -4.94 -0.85
N HIS A 48 2.27 -5.97 -0.37
CA HIS A 48 1.63 -7.14 0.22
C HIS A 48 1.59 -7.03 1.75
N ASN A 49 0.77 -7.88 2.39
CA ASN A 49 0.63 -7.94 3.85
C ASN A 49 0.24 -6.59 4.48
N VAL A 50 -0.57 -5.80 3.79
CA VAL A 50 -1.05 -4.51 4.27
C VAL A 50 -2.25 -4.72 5.17
N LEU A 51 -2.21 -4.14 6.37
CA LEU A 51 -3.33 -4.17 7.32
C LEU A 51 -4.33 -3.03 7.02
N LEU A 52 -5.62 -3.35 7.03
CA LEU A 52 -6.72 -2.40 7.01
C LEU A 52 -7.01 -1.94 8.45
N VAL A 53 -6.82 -0.65 8.71
CA VAL A 53 -7.04 -0.03 10.02
C VAL A 53 -7.85 1.26 9.82
N PRO A 54 -9.19 1.20 9.78
CA PRO A 54 -10.02 2.33 9.35
C PRO A 54 -9.87 3.60 10.18
N LYS A 55 -9.49 3.47 11.46
CA LYS A 55 -9.36 4.57 12.41
C LYS A 55 -7.95 5.18 12.46
N ILE A 56 -7.03 4.78 11.58
CA ILE A 56 -5.68 5.36 11.57
C ILE A 56 -5.70 6.75 10.90
N SER A 57 -5.06 7.73 11.53
CA SER A 57 -5.05 9.12 11.04
C SER A 57 -4.21 9.33 9.79
N VAL A 58 -3.16 8.53 9.61
CA VAL A 58 -2.26 8.57 8.44
C VAL A 58 -1.88 7.15 8.04
N ASN A 59 -1.71 6.91 6.75
CA ASN A 59 -1.21 5.62 6.26
C ASN A 59 0.25 5.44 6.72
N LEU A 60 0.59 4.22 7.16
CA LEU A 60 1.92 3.89 7.65
C LEU A 60 2.55 2.82 6.77
N LEU A 61 3.77 3.09 6.30
CA LEU A 61 4.61 2.11 5.64
C LEU A 61 5.61 1.53 6.64
N SER A 62 5.63 0.20 6.75
CA SER A 62 6.53 -0.49 7.67
C SER A 62 7.91 -0.65 7.04
N LEU A 63 8.94 -0.07 7.67
CA LEU A 63 10.34 -0.28 7.27
C LEU A 63 10.71 -1.77 7.32
N ARG A 64 10.21 -2.51 8.31
CA ARG A 64 10.41 -3.96 8.40
C ARG A 64 9.90 -4.69 7.16
N GLN A 65 8.74 -4.28 6.63
CA GLN A 65 8.16 -4.91 5.45
C GLN A 65 9.04 -4.67 4.21
N LEU A 66 9.60 -3.46 4.06
CA LEU A 66 10.54 -3.16 2.98
C LEU A 66 11.78 -4.04 3.03
N LEU A 67 12.34 -4.26 4.23
CA LEU A 67 13.51 -5.12 4.41
C LEU A 67 13.22 -6.59 4.08
N ILE A 68 12.04 -7.10 4.46
CA ILE A 68 11.61 -8.47 4.12
C ILE A 68 11.44 -8.64 2.61
N GLU A 69 11.03 -7.58 1.91
CA GLU A 69 10.89 -7.59 0.45
C GLU A 69 12.21 -7.32 -0.29
N ASN A 70 13.35 -7.42 0.41
CA ASN A 70 14.70 -7.18 -0.10
C ASN A 70 14.88 -5.78 -0.72
N CYS A 71 14.18 -4.78 -0.17
CA CYS A 71 14.42 -3.39 -0.54
C CYS A 71 15.58 -2.82 0.29
N ASN A 72 16.42 -2.03 -0.36
CA ASN A 72 17.38 -1.16 0.31
C ASN A 72 16.73 0.18 0.60
N VAL A 73 16.94 0.72 1.81
CA VAL A 73 16.38 2.01 2.23
C VAL A 73 17.53 2.92 2.61
N GLN A 74 17.75 3.97 1.83
CA GLN A 74 18.78 4.98 2.07
C GLN A 74 18.14 6.27 2.56
N PHE A 75 18.49 6.67 3.78
CA PHE A 75 18.08 7.95 4.35
C PHE A 75 19.12 9.03 4.04
N ASN A 76 18.66 10.17 3.54
CA ASN A 76 19.45 11.37 3.32
C ASN A 76 18.80 12.54 4.06
N LEU A 77 19.46 13.71 4.08
CA LEU A 77 18.86 14.89 4.69
C LEU A 77 17.53 15.22 4.00
N ASN A 78 16.45 15.27 4.78
CA ASN A 78 15.08 15.58 4.35
C ASN A 78 14.45 14.65 3.31
N GLN A 79 15.07 13.50 2.99
CA GLN A 79 14.52 12.57 2.00
C GLN A 79 15.00 11.14 2.24
N PHE A 80 14.32 10.17 1.64
CA PHE A 80 14.80 8.80 1.57
C PHE A 80 14.46 8.18 0.23
N THR A 81 15.31 7.23 -0.16
CA THR A 81 15.15 6.46 -1.39
C THR A 81 15.01 4.99 -1.01
N VAL A 82 14.03 4.33 -1.60
CA VAL A 82 13.87 2.88 -1.53
C VAL A 82 14.21 2.31 -2.89
N SER A 83 15.17 1.40 -2.93
CA SER A 83 15.58 0.70 -4.15
C SER A 83 15.43 -0.81 -3.99
N LYS A 84 15.26 -1.50 -5.11
CA LYS A 84 15.16 -2.96 -5.18
C LYS A 84 15.85 -3.41 -6.46
N ASN A 85 16.75 -4.39 -6.37
CA ASN A 85 17.58 -4.83 -7.51
C ASN A 85 18.31 -3.67 -8.20
N ASP A 86 18.89 -2.78 -7.41
CA ASP A 86 19.61 -1.56 -7.86
C ASP A 86 18.78 -0.52 -8.63
N GLU A 87 17.46 -0.73 -8.75
CA GLU A 87 16.53 0.25 -9.31
C GLU A 87 15.76 1.00 -8.23
N THR A 88 15.55 2.30 -8.42
CA THR A 88 14.69 3.09 -7.55
C THR A 88 13.25 2.58 -7.60
N TYR A 89 12.76 2.12 -6.46
CA TYR A 89 11.39 1.65 -6.26
C TYR A 89 10.46 2.83 -5.99
N PHE A 90 10.78 3.67 -5.01
CA PHE A 90 10.14 4.98 -4.77
C PHE A 90 11.01 5.86 -3.87
N GLU A 91 10.65 7.14 -3.80
CA GLU A 91 11.31 8.13 -2.93
C GLU A 91 10.26 8.83 -2.06
N GLY A 92 10.66 9.19 -0.86
CA GLY A 92 9.88 10.05 0.02
C GLY A 92 10.70 11.25 0.50
N HIS A 93 9.99 12.27 0.96
CA HIS A 93 10.58 13.53 1.42
C HIS A 93 9.93 13.97 2.72
N TYR A 94 10.64 14.80 3.48
CA TYR A 94 10.08 15.42 4.67
C TYR A 94 9.09 16.51 4.28
N HIS A 95 7.89 16.43 4.82
CA HIS A 95 6.88 17.48 4.76
C HIS A 95 6.29 17.66 6.17
N ASN A 96 6.40 18.86 6.73
CA ASN A 96 5.87 19.20 8.07
C ASN A 96 6.23 18.20 9.18
N LYS A 97 7.54 17.89 9.31
CA LYS A 97 8.12 16.96 10.32
C LYS A 97 7.76 15.48 10.15
N ILE A 98 7.11 15.09 9.06
CA ILE A 98 6.77 13.70 8.75
C ILE A 98 7.34 13.34 7.37
N LEU A 99 7.78 12.09 7.21
CA LEU A 99 8.17 11.55 5.91
C LEU A 99 6.94 11.18 5.10
N VAL A 100 6.84 11.74 3.88
CA VAL A 100 5.71 11.54 2.97
C VAL A 100 6.17 10.92 1.67
N ILE A 101 5.35 10.02 1.14
CA ILE A 101 5.51 9.39 -0.18
C ILE A 101 4.31 9.79 -1.01
N ASN A 102 4.56 10.32 -2.22
CA ASN A 102 3.49 10.68 -3.15
C ASN A 102 3.14 9.45 -4.00
N LEU A 103 2.06 8.77 -3.62
CA LEU A 103 1.54 7.59 -4.31
C LEU A 103 0.16 7.92 -4.90
N GLU A 104 -0.06 7.49 -6.12
CA GLU A 104 -1.35 7.58 -6.81
C GLU A 104 -2.07 6.23 -6.69
N LYS A 105 -3.40 6.24 -6.59
CA LYS A 105 -4.19 5.01 -6.69
C LYS A 105 -3.95 4.40 -8.08
N ALA A 106 -3.61 3.11 -8.15
CA ALA A 106 -3.46 2.46 -9.45
C ALA A 106 -4.81 2.52 -10.18
N LYS A 107 -4.80 2.91 -11.46
CA LYS A 107 -6.02 2.84 -12.28
C LYS A 107 -6.33 1.37 -12.52
N ASN A 108 -7.45 0.91 -11.96
CA ASN A 108 -8.00 -0.40 -12.23
C ASN A 108 -8.41 -0.48 -13.71
N HIS A 109 -7.49 -0.79 -14.60
CA HIS A 109 -7.85 -1.31 -15.91
C HIS A 109 -8.22 -2.77 -15.72
N SER A 110 -9.45 -3.02 -15.27
CA SER A 110 -10.06 -4.35 -15.28
C SER A 110 -10.19 -4.82 -16.73
N HIS A 111 -9.10 -5.39 -17.29
CA HIS A 111 -9.15 -6.10 -18.57
C HIS A 111 -10.11 -7.30 -18.54
N LEU A 112 -10.60 -7.71 -17.36
CA LEU A 112 -11.70 -8.66 -17.20
C LEU A 112 -12.98 -8.21 -17.93
N SER A 113 -13.26 -6.90 -18.01
CA SER A 113 -14.41 -6.39 -18.75
C SER A 113 -14.31 -6.68 -20.26
N GLN A 114 -13.10 -6.77 -20.83
CA GLN A 114 -12.92 -7.08 -22.25
C GLN A 114 -13.13 -8.58 -22.53
N ALA A 115 -12.67 -9.46 -21.64
CA ALA A 115 -12.89 -10.91 -21.77
C ALA A 115 -14.37 -11.28 -21.60
N GLU A 116 -15.09 -10.65 -20.66
CA GLU A 116 -16.54 -10.84 -20.49
C GLU A 116 -17.35 -10.34 -21.69
N ASN A 117 -16.91 -9.25 -22.34
CA ASN A 117 -17.54 -8.76 -23.56
C ASN A 117 -17.23 -9.64 -24.79
N LEU A 118 -16.02 -10.19 -24.89
CA LEU A 118 -15.65 -11.15 -25.95
C LEU A 118 -16.45 -12.45 -25.85
N HIS A 119 -16.70 -12.96 -24.63
CA HIS A 119 -17.49 -14.18 -24.44
C HIS A 119 -18.96 -14.00 -24.85
N LYS A 120 -19.53 -12.80 -24.66
CA LYS A 120 -20.89 -12.47 -25.15
C LYS A 120 -20.97 -12.27 -26.66
N SER A 121 -19.88 -11.93 -27.32
CA SER A 121 -19.90 -11.66 -28.77
C SER A 121 -19.70 -12.91 -29.63
N LEU A 122 -19.25 -14.03 -29.05
CA LEU A 122 -18.97 -15.29 -29.75
C LEU A 122 -20.08 -16.34 -29.60
N GLY A 123 -21.14 -16.02 -28.86
CA GLY A 123 -22.35 -16.84 -28.71
C GLY A 123 -23.53 -16.23 -29.48
N GLN A 124 -23.46 -16.23 -30.81
CA GLN A 124 -24.61 -16.12 -31.70
C GLN A 124 -24.60 -17.30 -32.67
#